data_AF-A0A2P2KQ16-F1
#
_entry.id   AF-A0A2P2KQ16-F1
#
_cell.length_a   1.000
_cell.length_b   1.000
_cell.length_c   1.000
_cell.angle_alpha   90.00
_cell.angle_beta   90.00
_cell.angle_gamma   90.00
#
_symmetry.space_group_name_H-M   'P 1'
#
loop_
_entity.id
_entity.type
_entity.pdbx_description
1 polymer ?
#
loop_
_entity_poly.entity_id
_entity_poly.type
_entity_poly.pdbx_seq_one_letter_code
_entity_poly.pdbx_strand_id
1 'polypeptide(L)'
;MELASMQENDEGQRAADLENDLQQLRERIEKKGGDAQLAVQKLLPLLQSLNALEKQESVLHSDYAESEAAISRLEHKLTAGCESQYPFDDLDYSLAEATEELNSAKKQLAARLRAVVSVKWQLDDVPTESEIIQYERGFSELNAHIQEKHQQTSKYYATYNALLEIKELMIKETSLLSSISSQFQNAIMSADGRMKLIDSMEGIVKGSQQKLQKVQFRLQEEQKACDVMKNRYAAAMAAQRHYYSLSKAFQVGTLFVAACIVKF
;
A
#
# COMPACT_ATOMS: atom_id res chain seq x y z
N MET A 1 -139.62 11.15 -92.81
CA MET A 1 -138.43 11.92 -93.24
C MET A 1 -137.74 12.37 -91.96
N GLU A 2 -136.96 11.51 -91.31
CA GLU A 2 -136.34 11.82 -90.01
C GLU A 2 -135.34 10.69 -89.67
N LEU A 3 -134.11 10.76 -90.20
CA LEU A 3 -133.08 9.75 -89.89
C LEU A 3 -131.64 10.29 -89.99
N ALA A 4 -131.39 11.61 -89.98
CA ALA A 4 -130.05 12.15 -90.29
C ALA A 4 -129.49 13.20 -89.30
N SER A 5 -130.09 13.41 -88.12
CA SER A 5 -129.65 14.49 -87.21
C SER A 5 -129.03 14.03 -85.88
N MET A 6 -128.62 12.76 -85.74
CA MET A 6 -128.16 12.22 -84.45
C MET A 6 -126.77 11.56 -84.46
N GLN A 7 -125.94 11.76 -85.51
CA GLN A 7 -124.59 11.18 -85.54
C GLN A 7 -123.44 12.19 -85.36
N GLU A 8 -123.63 13.50 -85.54
CA GLU A 8 -122.53 14.47 -85.39
C GLU A 8 -122.23 14.89 -83.93
N ASN A 9 -123.09 14.58 -82.96
CA ASN A 9 -122.88 15.02 -81.56
C ASN A 9 -122.08 14.04 -80.68
N ASP A 10 -121.81 12.82 -81.15
CA ASP A 10 -121.19 11.76 -80.31
C ASP A 10 -119.65 11.71 -80.45
N GLU A 11 -119.08 12.20 -81.55
CA GLU A 11 -117.62 12.25 -81.76
C GLU A 11 -116.93 13.38 -81.00
N GLY A 12 -117.61 14.52 -80.80
CA GLY A 12 -117.07 15.66 -80.05
C GLY A 12 -116.86 15.38 -78.57
N GLN A 13 -117.72 14.54 -77.96
CA GLN A 13 -117.63 14.23 -76.54
C GLN A 13 -116.44 13.30 -76.20
N ARG A 14 -116.13 12.33 -77.09
CA ARG A 14 -114.99 11.41 -76.87
C ARG A 14 -113.62 12.08 -77.00
N ALA A 15 -113.50 13.11 -77.84
CA ALA A 15 -112.27 13.87 -77.96
C ALA A 15 -111.95 14.66 -76.66
N ALA A 16 -112.98 15.22 -76.02
CA ALA A 16 -112.81 15.95 -74.76
C ALA A 16 -112.41 15.05 -73.58
N ASP A 17 -112.95 13.83 -73.52
CA ASP A 17 -112.59 12.86 -72.47
C ASP A 17 -111.14 12.37 -72.61
N LEU A 18 -110.68 12.12 -73.85
CA LEU A 18 -109.29 11.75 -74.14
C LEU A 18 -108.30 12.88 -73.79
N GLU A 19 -108.70 14.12 -74.01
CA GLU A 19 -107.89 15.29 -73.68
C GLU A 19 -107.77 15.48 -72.16
N ASN A 20 -108.85 15.22 -71.41
CA ASN A 20 -108.84 15.23 -69.95
C ASN A 20 -107.98 14.10 -69.37
N ASP A 21 -108.06 12.89 -69.93
CA ASP A 21 -107.22 11.75 -69.51
C ASP A 21 -105.73 12.02 -69.78
N LEU A 22 -105.40 12.66 -70.90
CA LEU A 22 -104.03 13.10 -71.20
C LEU A 22 -103.54 14.19 -70.24
N GLN A 23 -104.43 15.08 -69.80
CA GLN A 23 -104.10 16.10 -68.80
C GLN A 23 -103.88 15.50 -67.41
N GLN A 24 -104.69 14.52 -67.00
CA GLN A 24 -104.51 13.80 -65.74
C GLN A 24 -103.22 12.96 -65.73
N LEU A 25 -102.86 12.34 -66.85
CA LEU A 25 -101.58 11.63 -67.00
C LEU A 25 -100.38 12.59 -66.88
N ARG A 26 -100.49 13.80 -67.44
CA ARG A 26 -99.46 14.84 -67.36
C ARG A 26 -99.28 15.36 -65.92
N GLU A 27 -100.38 15.61 -65.22
CA GLU A 27 -100.36 16.03 -63.80
C GLU A 27 -99.76 14.94 -62.89
N ARG A 28 -100.00 13.66 -63.18
CA ARG A 28 -99.45 12.53 -62.41
C ARG A 28 -97.93 12.40 -62.53
N ILE A 29 -97.36 12.77 -63.67
CA ILE A 29 -95.91 12.78 -63.91
C ILE A 29 -95.27 13.96 -63.18
N GLU A 30 -95.89 15.15 -63.24
CA GLU A 30 -95.40 16.34 -62.54
C GLU A 30 -95.44 16.21 -61.00
N LYS A 31 -96.47 15.55 -60.45
CA LYS A 31 -96.59 15.34 -58.99
C LYS A 31 -95.63 14.29 -58.41
N LYS A 32 -95.08 13.38 -59.24
CA LYS A 32 -94.13 12.33 -58.83
C LYS A 32 -92.68 12.57 -59.29
N GLY A 33 -92.42 13.56 -60.14
CA GLY A 33 -91.08 13.89 -60.65
C GLY A 33 -90.11 14.47 -59.62
N GLY A 34 -90.63 15.05 -58.53
CA GLY A 34 -89.80 15.66 -57.48
C GLY A 34 -88.87 14.67 -56.76
N ASP A 35 -89.32 13.44 -56.49
CA ASP A 35 -88.53 12.44 -55.77
C ASP A 35 -87.47 11.76 -56.65
N ALA A 36 -87.73 11.60 -57.96
CA ALA A 36 -86.78 10.99 -58.89
C ALA A 36 -85.60 11.92 -59.20
N GLN A 37 -85.85 13.22 -59.38
CA GLN A 37 -84.78 14.20 -59.64
C GLN A 37 -83.88 14.41 -58.41
N LEU A 38 -84.46 14.39 -57.20
CA LEU A 38 -83.72 14.51 -55.94
C LEU A 38 -82.85 13.26 -55.66
N ALA A 39 -83.34 12.07 -55.99
CA ALA A 39 -82.57 10.83 -55.89
C ALA A 39 -81.38 10.82 -56.86
N VAL A 40 -81.57 11.28 -58.11
CA VAL A 40 -80.49 11.37 -59.10
C VAL A 40 -79.43 12.41 -58.71
N GLN A 41 -79.82 13.57 -58.15
CA GLN A 41 -78.86 14.55 -57.63
C GLN A 41 -78.04 14.03 -56.45
N LYS A 42 -78.59 13.14 -55.60
CA LYS A 42 -77.85 12.51 -54.49
C LYS A 42 -76.97 11.35 -54.94
N LEU A 43 -77.35 10.62 -55.98
CA LEU A 43 -76.58 9.49 -56.51
C LEU A 43 -75.34 9.92 -57.32
N LEU A 44 -75.40 11.06 -58.02
CA LEU A 44 -74.27 11.57 -58.81
C LEU A 44 -72.96 11.75 -58.01
N PRO A 45 -72.94 12.44 -56.85
CA PRO A 45 -71.73 12.60 -56.05
C PRO A 45 -71.28 11.28 -55.40
N LEU A 46 -72.21 10.38 -55.07
CA LEU A 46 -71.87 9.04 -54.54
C LEU A 46 -71.14 8.19 -55.58
N LEU A 47 -71.58 8.23 -56.84
CA LEU A 47 -70.97 7.51 -57.95
C LEU A 47 -69.60 8.08 -58.32
N GLN A 48 -69.43 9.40 -58.22
CA GLN A 48 -68.12 10.06 -58.32
C GLN A 48 -67.17 9.65 -57.18
N SER A 49 -67.68 9.54 -55.94
CA SER A 49 -66.88 9.06 -54.80
C SER A 49 -66.49 7.60 -54.93
N LEU A 50 -67.37 6.76 -55.49
CA LEU A 50 -67.09 5.34 -55.73
C LEU A 50 -65.99 5.16 -56.77
N ASN A 51 -66.06 5.91 -57.88
CA ASN A 51 -65.01 5.93 -58.91
C ASN A 51 -63.66 6.45 -58.36
N ALA A 52 -63.68 7.40 -57.42
CA ALA A 52 -62.47 7.89 -56.76
C ALA A 52 -61.88 6.83 -55.82
N LEU A 53 -62.72 6.10 -55.07
CA LEU A 53 -62.29 4.99 -54.23
C LEU A 53 -61.70 3.83 -55.04
N GLU A 54 -62.32 3.45 -56.14
CA GLU A 54 -61.85 2.35 -57.01
C GLU A 54 -60.46 2.67 -57.60
N LYS A 55 -60.23 3.93 -57.98
CA LYS A 55 -58.90 4.39 -58.39
C LYS A 55 -57.89 4.32 -57.24
N GLN A 56 -58.28 4.74 -56.03
CA GLN A 56 -57.42 4.65 -54.86
C GLN A 56 -57.07 3.20 -54.49
N GLU A 57 -58.02 2.27 -54.62
CA GLU A 57 -57.81 0.84 -54.38
C GLU A 57 -56.82 0.25 -55.39
N SER A 58 -56.95 0.58 -56.68
CA SER A 58 -56.00 0.11 -57.70
C SER A 58 -54.57 0.59 -57.46
N VAL A 59 -54.38 1.79 -56.91
CA VAL A 59 -53.05 2.32 -56.54
C VAL A 59 -52.50 1.56 -55.32
N LEU A 60 -53.30 1.39 -54.27
CA LEU A 60 -52.86 0.66 -53.07
C LEU A 60 -52.51 -0.80 -53.37
N HIS A 61 -53.23 -1.44 -54.30
CA HIS A 61 -52.95 -2.81 -54.71
C HIS A 61 -51.61 -2.92 -55.48
N SER A 62 -51.24 -1.90 -56.26
CA SER A 62 -49.93 -1.81 -56.90
C SER A 62 -48.81 -1.63 -55.87
N ASP A 63 -48.99 -0.70 -54.93
CA ASP A 63 -47.99 -0.42 -53.87
C ASP A 63 -47.78 -1.65 -52.96
N TYR A 64 -48.85 -2.38 -52.64
CA TYR A 64 -48.76 -3.61 -51.87
C TYR A 64 -47.98 -4.70 -52.61
N ALA A 65 -48.24 -4.88 -53.91
CA ALA A 65 -47.51 -5.86 -54.73
C ALA A 65 -46.01 -5.51 -54.86
N GLU A 66 -45.67 -4.22 -54.94
CA GLU A 66 -44.28 -3.76 -54.98
C GLU A 66 -43.57 -3.98 -53.63
N SER A 67 -44.26 -3.72 -52.52
CA SER A 67 -43.75 -3.99 -51.17
C SER A 67 -43.55 -5.48 -50.92
N GLU A 68 -44.49 -6.33 -51.33
CA GLU A 68 -44.38 -7.80 -51.21
C GLU A 68 -43.18 -8.32 -52.03
N ALA A 69 -43.00 -7.84 -53.26
CA ALA A 69 -41.83 -8.17 -54.08
C ALA A 69 -40.50 -7.69 -53.45
N ALA A 70 -40.50 -6.54 -52.78
CA ALA A 70 -39.33 -6.04 -52.05
C ALA A 70 -38.99 -6.91 -50.84
N ILE A 71 -40.01 -7.36 -50.09
CA ILE A 71 -39.85 -8.28 -48.96
C ILE A 71 -39.28 -9.62 -49.44
N SER A 72 -39.85 -10.23 -50.49
CA SER A 72 -39.31 -11.50 -51.02
C SER A 72 -37.87 -11.35 -51.55
N ARG A 73 -37.51 -10.21 -52.14
CA ARG A 73 -36.11 -9.92 -52.54
C ARG A 73 -35.17 -9.83 -51.33
N LEU A 74 -35.62 -9.24 -50.23
CA LEU A 74 -34.85 -9.14 -48.99
C LEU A 74 -34.68 -10.51 -48.32
N GLU A 75 -35.73 -11.32 -48.28
CA GLU A 75 -35.69 -12.69 -47.76
C GLU A 75 -34.73 -13.58 -48.58
N HIS A 76 -34.74 -13.45 -49.91
CA HIS A 76 -33.79 -14.13 -50.78
C HIS A 76 -32.34 -13.67 -50.56
N LYS A 77 -32.11 -12.38 -50.29
CA LYS A 77 -30.77 -11.87 -49.94
C LYS A 77 -30.30 -12.38 -48.58
N LEU A 78 -31.19 -12.50 -47.61
CA LEU A 78 -30.85 -12.99 -46.28
C LEU A 78 -30.48 -14.48 -46.31
N THR A 79 -31.24 -15.28 -47.07
CA THR A 79 -30.96 -16.71 -47.26
C THR A 79 -29.70 -16.96 -48.09
N ALA A 80 -29.45 -16.16 -49.14
CA ALA A 80 -28.20 -16.22 -49.91
C ALA A 80 -26.96 -15.71 -49.13
N GLY A 81 -27.15 -14.81 -48.16
CA GLY A 81 -26.08 -14.30 -47.29
C GLY A 81 -25.68 -15.24 -46.15
N CYS A 82 -26.40 -16.34 -45.94
CA CYS A 82 -26.22 -17.24 -44.79
C CYS A 82 -25.30 -18.45 -45.07
N GLU A 83 -24.54 -18.45 -46.17
CA GLU A 83 -23.53 -19.48 -46.48
C GLU A 83 -22.08 -19.06 -46.11
N SER A 84 -21.89 -18.06 -45.24
CA SER A 84 -20.55 -17.72 -44.73
C SER A 84 -20.36 -18.23 -43.31
N GLN A 85 -19.72 -19.38 -43.20
CA GLN A 85 -19.28 -20.01 -41.95
C GLN A 85 -18.00 -19.36 -41.36
N TYR A 86 -17.66 -18.12 -41.77
CA TYR A 86 -16.32 -17.53 -41.60
C TYR A 86 -16.14 -16.29 -40.68
N PRO A 87 -17.10 -15.72 -39.93
CA PRO A 87 -16.80 -14.63 -38.97
C PRO A 87 -16.51 -15.08 -37.53
N PHE A 88 -16.79 -16.33 -37.16
CA PHE A 88 -16.70 -16.77 -35.74
C PHE A 88 -15.29 -17.24 -35.35
N ASP A 89 -14.55 -17.85 -36.28
CA ASP A 89 -13.23 -18.44 -36.04
C ASP A 89 -12.13 -17.37 -35.82
N ASP A 90 -12.24 -16.22 -36.50
CA ASP A 90 -11.32 -15.07 -36.35
C ASP A 90 -11.51 -14.36 -35.00
N LEU A 91 -12.75 -14.30 -34.50
CA LEU A 91 -13.08 -13.74 -33.20
C LEU A 91 -12.60 -14.64 -32.05
N ASP A 92 -12.79 -15.96 -32.18
CA ASP A 92 -12.28 -16.93 -31.21
C ASP A 92 -10.73 -16.94 -31.18
N TYR A 93 -10.08 -16.76 -32.34
CA TYR A 93 -8.63 -16.63 -32.41
C TYR A 93 -8.14 -15.35 -31.70
N SER A 94 -8.77 -14.20 -31.96
CA SER A 94 -8.45 -12.93 -31.29
C SER A 94 -8.71 -12.99 -29.78
N LEU A 95 -9.77 -13.68 -29.35
CA LEU A 95 -10.07 -13.91 -27.93
C LEU A 95 -9.02 -14.81 -27.29
N ALA A 96 -8.59 -15.88 -27.97
CA ALA A 96 -7.53 -16.77 -27.51
C ALA A 96 -6.20 -16.01 -27.34
N GLU A 97 -5.82 -15.20 -28.33
CA GLU A 97 -4.63 -14.33 -28.28
C GLU A 97 -4.69 -13.36 -27.09
N ALA A 98 -5.81 -12.65 -26.91
CA ALA A 98 -6.00 -11.74 -25.78
C ALA A 98 -5.95 -12.46 -24.41
N THR A 99 -6.46 -13.69 -24.32
CA THR A 99 -6.37 -14.49 -23.08
C THR A 99 -4.95 -14.99 -22.82
N GLU A 100 -4.19 -15.32 -23.86
CA GLU A 100 -2.79 -15.72 -23.76
C GLU A 100 -1.91 -14.53 -23.35
N GLU A 101 -2.12 -13.36 -23.94
CA GLU A 101 -1.50 -12.11 -23.51
C GLU A 101 -1.82 -11.80 -22.05
N LEU A 102 -3.09 -11.90 -21.64
CA LEU A 102 -3.51 -11.73 -20.26
C LEU A 102 -2.82 -12.73 -19.32
N ASN A 103 -2.72 -13.99 -19.71
CA ASN A 103 -2.05 -15.02 -18.93
C ASN A 103 -0.54 -14.80 -18.86
N SER A 104 0.08 -14.31 -19.93
CA SER A 104 1.49 -13.93 -19.95
C SER A 104 1.75 -12.73 -19.03
N ALA A 105 0.88 -11.71 -19.05
CA ALA A 105 0.94 -10.55 -18.18
C ALA A 105 0.74 -10.94 -16.71
N LYS A 106 -0.21 -11.85 -16.42
CA LYS A 106 -0.39 -12.44 -15.09
C LYS A 106 0.85 -13.20 -14.61
N LYS A 107 1.50 -13.99 -15.48
CA LYS A 107 2.76 -14.69 -15.17
C LYS A 107 3.89 -13.70 -14.86
N GLN A 108 4.02 -12.64 -15.66
CA GLN A 108 5.02 -11.59 -15.43
C GLN A 108 4.76 -10.85 -14.13
N LEU A 109 3.51 -10.48 -13.84
CA LEU A 109 3.12 -9.87 -12.57
C LEU A 109 3.43 -10.77 -11.38
N ALA A 110 3.11 -12.07 -11.48
CA ALA A 110 3.43 -13.04 -10.43
C ALA A 110 4.95 -13.21 -10.23
N ALA A 111 5.75 -13.15 -11.30
CA ALA A 111 7.21 -13.15 -11.20
C ALA A 111 7.75 -11.87 -10.52
N ARG A 112 7.19 -10.70 -10.85
CA ARG A 112 7.53 -9.42 -10.19
C ARG A 112 7.17 -9.43 -8.71
N LEU A 113 5.98 -9.92 -8.35
CA LEU A 113 5.56 -10.08 -6.94
C LEU A 113 6.50 -10.98 -6.15
N ARG A 114 6.90 -12.14 -6.72
CA ARG A 114 7.90 -13.02 -6.11
C ARG A 114 9.24 -12.32 -5.90
N ALA A 115 9.70 -11.53 -6.87
CA ALA A 115 10.92 -10.73 -6.73
C ALA A 115 10.80 -9.66 -5.64
N VAL A 116 9.67 -8.94 -5.55
CA VAL A 116 9.42 -7.94 -4.51
C VAL A 116 9.42 -8.58 -3.12
N VAL A 117 8.78 -9.74 -2.95
CA VAL A 117 8.80 -10.47 -1.68
C VAL A 117 10.21 -10.90 -1.31
N SER A 118 11.00 -11.38 -2.29
CA SER A 118 12.42 -11.73 -2.06
C SER A 118 13.25 -10.53 -1.59
N VAL A 119 13.06 -9.36 -2.21
CA VAL A 119 13.77 -8.13 -1.82
C VAL A 119 13.30 -7.66 -0.44
N LYS A 120 12.00 -7.79 -0.13
CA LYS A 120 11.47 -7.45 1.18
C LYS A 120 12.09 -8.32 2.28
N TRP A 121 12.19 -9.63 2.06
CA TRP A 121 12.88 -10.51 3.01
C TRP A 121 14.35 -10.16 3.19
N GLN A 122 15.06 -9.79 2.12
CA GLN A 122 16.45 -9.32 2.24
C GLN A 122 16.55 -8.02 3.05
N LEU A 123 15.55 -7.15 2.98
CA LEU A 123 15.50 -5.91 3.75
C LEU A 123 15.15 -6.15 5.22
N ASP A 124 14.20 -7.06 5.47
CA ASP A 124 13.80 -7.47 6.83
C ASP A 124 14.96 -8.19 7.56
N ASP A 125 15.90 -8.80 6.83
CA ASP A 125 17.11 -9.44 7.38
C ASP A 125 18.20 -8.42 7.77
N VAL A 126 18.08 -7.15 7.32
CA VAL A 126 18.98 -6.07 7.71
C VAL A 126 18.47 -5.43 9.00
N PRO A 127 19.30 -5.35 10.07
CA PRO A 127 18.89 -4.72 11.31
C PRO A 127 18.43 -3.28 11.09
N THR A 128 17.28 -2.95 11.66
CA THR A 128 16.72 -1.60 11.63
C THR A 128 17.58 -0.67 12.51
N GLU A 129 17.59 0.62 12.22
CA GLU A 129 18.32 1.63 13.02
C GLU A 129 18.02 1.53 14.53
N SER A 130 16.76 1.25 14.89
CA SER A 130 16.37 1.03 16.28
C SER A 130 17.01 -0.22 16.91
N GLU A 131 17.19 -1.30 16.16
CA GLU A 131 17.83 -2.54 16.62
C GLU A 131 19.34 -2.31 16.80
N ILE A 132 19.97 -1.57 15.89
CA ILE A 132 21.38 -1.17 16.02
C ILE A 132 21.58 -0.37 17.32
N ILE A 133 20.75 0.63 17.60
CA ILE A 133 20.83 1.42 18.84
C ILE A 133 20.65 0.53 20.09
N GLN A 134 19.74 -0.45 20.03
CA GLN A 134 19.55 -1.41 21.13
C GLN A 134 20.79 -2.28 21.33
N TYR A 135 21.41 -2.77 20.26
CA TYR A 135 22.64 -3.54 20.34
C TYR A 135 23.82 -2.72 20.85
N GLU A 136 23.97 -1.47 20.40
CA GLU A 136 25.00 -0.55 20.91
C GLU A 136 24.86 -0.32 22.41
N ARG A 137 23.62 -0.14 22.89
CA ARG A 137 23.34 0.00 24.32
C ARG A 137 23.66 -1.28 25.08
N GLY A 138 23.18 -2.43 24.60
CA GLY A 138 23.44 -3.73 25.23
C GLY A 138 24.94 -4.05 25.28
N PHE A 139 25.67 -3.74 24.21
CA PHE A 139 27.12 -3.89 24.16
C PHE A 139 27.84 -2.96 25.13
N SER A 140 27.38 -1.72 25.26
CA SER A 140 27.93 -0.75 26.22
C SER A 140 27.71 -1.19 27.67
N GLU A 141 26.51 -1.70 28.00
CA GLU A 141 26.17 -2.25 29.31
C GLU A 141 26.99 -3.51 29.62
N LEU A 142 27.10 -4.44 28.67
CA LEU A 142 27.94 -5.62 28.81
C LEU A 142 29.42 -5.26 29.02
N ASN A 143 29.94 -4.30 28.24
CA ASN A 143 31.32 -3.84 28.39
C ASN A 143 31.53 -3.20 29.77
N ALA A 144 30.57 -2.42 30.27
CA ALA A 144 30.64 -1.88 31.63
C ALA A 144 30.73 -2.98 32.70
N HIS A 145 29.92 -4.04 32.57
CA HIS A 145 29.98 -5.20 33.46
C HIS A 145 31.32 -5.96 33.37
N ILE A 146 31.85 -6.17 32.16
CA ILE A 146 33.15 -6.81 31.97
C ILE A 146 34.25 -5.99 32.64
N GLN A 147 34.25 -4.67 32.45
CA GLN A 147 35.22 -3.77 33.08
C GLN A 147 35.11 -3.78 34.60
N GLU A 148 33.89 -3.75 35.15
CA GLU A 148 33.66 -3.86 36.59
C GLU A 148 34.22 -5.16 37.15
N LYS A 149 33.92 -6.30 36.50
CA LYS A 149 34.43 -7.61 36.91
C LYS A 149 35.95 -7.67 36.84
N HIS A 150 36.55 -7.14 35.77
CA HIS A 150 37.99 -7.07 35.63
C HIS A 150 38.64 -6.24 36.76
N GLN A 151 38.04 -5.11 37.13
CA GLN A 151 38.50 -4.31 38.26
C GLN A 151 38.35 -5.05 39.60
N GLN A 152 37.22 -5.73 39.83
CA GLN A 152 37.00 -6.56 41.03
C GLN A 152 38.07 -7.65 41.13
N THR A 153 38.27 -8.43 40.07
CA THR A 153 39.28 -9.49 40.01
C THR A 153 40.69 -8.94 40.25
N SER A 154 41.05 -7.82 39.65
CA SER A 154 42.35 -7.18 39.86
C SER A 154 42.56 -6.76 41.32
N LYS A 155 41.52 -6.21 41.98
CA LYS A 155 41.56 -5.88 43.42
C LYS A 155 41.71 -7.12 44.30
N TYR A 156 41.06 -8.23 43.94
CA TYR A 156 41.21 -9.49 44.67
C TYR A 156 42.64 -10.02 44.56
N TYR A 157 43.23 -10.03 43.38
CA TYR A 157 44.62 -10.45 43.20
C TYR A 157 45.61 -9.54 43.93
N ALA A 158 45.41 -8.22 43.89
CA ALA A 158 46.25 -7.28 44.63
C ALA A 158 46.20 -7.54 46.14
N THR A 159 44.99 -7.73 46.70
CA THR A 159 44.80 -8.06 48.11
C THR A 159 45.43 -9.42 48.46
N TYR A 160 45.23 -10.43 47.62
CA TYR A 160 45.81 -11.75 47.81
C TYR A 160 47.34 -11.71 47.83
N ASN A 161 47.96 -11.02 46.88
CA ASN A 161 49.43 -10.89 46.81
C ASN A 161 49.96 -10.15 48.04
N ALA A 162 49.31 -9.08 48.49
CA ALA A 162 49.70 -8.36 49.70
C ALA A 162 49.62 -9.27 50.95
N LEU A 163 48.55 -10.06 51.09
CA LEU A 163 48.40 -11.01 52.19
C LEU A 163 49.45 -12.12 52.13
N LEU A 164 49.81 -12.59 50.92
CA LEU A 164 50.85 -13.59 50.73
C LEU A 164 52.22 -13.04 51.16
N GLU A 165 52.56 -11.82 50.77
CA GLU A 165 53.80 -11.15 51.22
C GLU A 165 53.84 -10.97 52.74
N ILE A 166 52.73 -10.56 53.36
CA ILE A 166 52.61 -10.45 54.83
C ILE A 166 52.85 -11.82 55.48
N LYS A 167 52.19 -12.87 54.97
CA LYS A 167 52.38 -14.24 55.48
C LYS A 167 53.83 -14.68 55.41
N GLU A 168 54.51 -14.42 54.29
CA GLU A 168 55.93 -14.76 54.15
C GLU A 168 56.82 -14.00 55.14
N LEU A 169 56.52 -12.71 55.39
CA LEU A 169 57.24 -11.91 56.39
C LEU A 169 57.00 -12.44 57.80
N MET A 170 55.76 -12.81 58.14
CA MET A 170 55.43 -13.41 59.43
C MET A 170 56.14 -14.76 59.64
N ILE A 171 56.26 -15.58 58.59
CA ILE A 171 57.02 -16.84 58.66
C ILE A 171 58.51 -16.54 58.94
N LYS A 172 59.10 -15.57 58.23
CA LYS A 172 60.50 -15.16 58.44
C LYS A 172 60.73 -14.66 59.87
N GLU A 173 59.82 -13.86 60.41
CA GLU A 173 59.86 -13.37 61.79
C GLU A 173 59.75 -14.52 62.80
N THR A 174 58.82 -15.45 62.59
CA THR A 174 58.66 -16.62 63.46
C THR A 174 59.91 -17.50 63.46
N SER A 175 60.50 -17.75 62.28
CA SER A 175 61.76 -18.50 62.16
C SER A 175 62.92 -17.78 62.85
N LEU A 176 62.98 -16.44 62.73
CA LEU A 176 63.99 -15.63 63.41
C LEU A 176 63.86 -15.71 64.93
N LEU A 177 62.65 -15.54 65.47
CA LEU A 177 62.38 -15.62 66.91
C LEU A 177 62.70 -17.02 67.47
N SER A 178 62.33 -18.07 66.73
CA SER A 178 62.68 -19.45 67.09
C SER A 178 64.19 -19.66 67.14
N SER A 179 64.91 -19.14 66.14
CA SER A 179 66.38 -19.19 66.06
C SER A 179 67.05 -18.44 67.22
N ILE A 180 66.57 -17.24 67.55
CA ILE A 180 67.06 -16.46 68.69
C ILE A 180 66.82 -17.23 70.00
N SER A 181 65.60 -17.73 70.22
CA SER A 181 65.24 -18.48 71.43
C SER A 181 66.14 -19.70 71.65
N SER A 182 66.39 -20.47 70.58
CA SER A 182 67.25 -21.66 70.64
C SER A 182 68.72 -21.31 70.93
N GLN A 183 69.24 -20.22 70.36
CA GLN A 183 70.65 -19.83 70.51
C GLN A 183 70.93 -19.05 71.80
N PHE A 184 69.92 -18.41 72.39
CA PHE A 184 70.07 -17.47 73.50
C PHE A 184 70.75 -18.10 74.73
N GLN A 185 70.26 -19.26 75.18
CA GLN A 185 70.76 -19.93 76.39
C GLN A 185 72.23 -20.32 76.25
N ASN A 186 72.64 -20.83 75.08
CA ASN A 186 74.04 -21.23 74.85
C ASN A 186 74.96 -20.01 74.69
N ALA A 187 74.49 -18.95 74.03
CA ALA A 187 75.27 -17.75 73.79
C ALA A 187 75.55 -16.95 75.08
N ILE A 188 74.60 -16.91 76.03
CA ILE A 188 74.77 -16.09 77.25
C ILE A 188 75.81 -16.67 78.23
N MET A 189 76.06 -17.99 78.19
CA MET A 189 76.97 -18.69 79.09
C MET A 189 78.44 -18.31 78.93
N SER A 190 78.83 -17.68 77.82
CA SER A 190 80.21 -17.27 77.54
C SER A 190 80.29 -15.80 77.13
N ALA A 191 81.38 -15.11 77.48
CA ALA A 191 81.61 -13.73 77.07
C ALA A 191 81.71 -13.58 75.54
N ASP A 192 82.37 -14.53 74.87
CA ASP A 192 82.48 -14.57 73.41
C ASP A 192 81.12 -14.84 72.74
N GLY A 193 80.30 -15.73 73.33
CA GLY A 193 78.94 -16.01 72.87
C GLY A 193 78.03 -14.78 72.97
N ARG A 194 78.15 -14.00 74.04
CA ARG A 194 77.42 -12.74 74.22
C ARG A 194 77.79 -11.71 73.16
N MET A 195 79.07 -11.56 72.84
CA MET A 195 79.51 -10.63 71.79
C MET A 195 78.96 -11.04 70.42
N LYS A 196 79.06 -12.32 70.05
CA LYS A 196 78.52 -12.85 68.78
C LYS A 196 77.00 -12.66 68.66
N LEU A 197 76.27 -12.83 69.77
CA LEU A 197 74.82 -12.58 69.79
C LEU A 197 74.50 -11.10 69.53
N ILE A 198 75.26 -10.18 70.14
CA ILE A 198 75.11 -8.73 69.91
C ILE A 198 75.39 -8.39 68.45
N ASP A 199 76.52 -8.86 67.89
CA ASP A 199 76.89 -8.62 66.49
C ASP A 199 75.84 -9.14 65.51
N SER A 200 75.29 -10.34 65.79
CA SER A 200 74.22 -10.95 65.00
C SER A 200 72.92 -10.12 65.05
N MET A 201 72.50 -9.70 66.24
CA MET A 201 71.33 -8.85 66.41
C MET A 201 71.49 -7.49 65.73
N GLU A 202 72.67 -6.87 65.83
CA GLU A 202 72.98 -5.62 65.15
C GLU A 202 72.91 -5.80 63.62
N GLY A 203 73.45 -6.90 63.09
CA GLY A 203 73.36 -7.26 61.68
C GLY A 203 71.91 -7.44 61.20
N ILE A 204 71.07 -8.11 61.99
CA ILE A 204 69.64 -8.31 61.69
C ILE A 204 68.90 -6.97 61.65
N VAL A 205 69.11 -6.11 62.65
CA VAL A 205 68.48 -4.78 62.70
C VAL A 205 68.90 -3.93 61.51
N LYS A 206 70.20 -3.86 61.20
CA LYS A 206 70.70 -3.14 60.02
C LYS A 206 70.11 -3.67 58.71
N GLY A 207 70.08 -4.99 58.55
CA GLY A 207 69.50 -5.63 57.36
C GLY A 207 67.99 -5.38 57.21
N SER A 208 67.25 -5.36 58.33
CA SER A 208 65.83 -5.01 58.35
C SER A 208 65.59 -3.55 57.97
N GLN A 209 66.38 -2.63 58.55
CA GLN A 209 66.29 -1.20 58.27
C GLN A 209 66.60 -0.88 56.79
N GLN A 210 67.60 -1.54 56.20
CA GLN A 210 67.91 -1.40 54.76
C GLN A 210 66.76 -1.88 53.88
N LYS A 211 66.13 -3.02 54.21
CA LYS A 211 64.95 -3.51 53.46
C LYS A 211 63.78 -2.54 53.56
N LEU A 212 63.52 -2.00 54.76
CA LEU A 212 62.46 -1.02 54.97
C LEU A 212 62.69 0.24 54.13
N GLN A 213 63.90 0.81 54.15
CA GLN A 213 64.25 1.96 53.34
C GLN A 213 64.04 1.70 51.83
N LYS A 214 64.44 0.53 51.34
CA LYS A 214 64.25 0.14 49.94
C LYS A 214 62.77 0.07 49.55
N VAL A 215 61.92 -0.48 50.42
CA VAL A 215 60.47 -0.55 50.20
C VAL A 215 59.85 0.84 50.23
N GLN A 216 60.22 1.68 51.19
CA GLN A 216 59.75 3.07 51.28
C GLN A 216 60.12 3.89 50.04
N PHE A 217 61.34 3.72 49.54
CA PHE A 217 61.78 4.39 48.31
C PHE A 217 60.92 3.99 47.10
N ARG A 218 60.69 2.68 46.90
CA ARG A 218 59.82 2.17 45.83
C ARG A 218 58.38 2.68 45.95
N LEU A 219 57.85 2.72 47.18
CA LEU A 219 56.52 3.26 47.45
C LEU A 219 56.43 4.74 47.03
N GLN A 220 57.47 5.53 47.30
CA GLN A 220 57.51 6.93 46.90
C GLN A 220 57.59 7.10 45.38
N GLU A 221 58.33 6.24 44.67
CA GLU A 221 58.39 6.26 43.20
C GLU A 221 57.03 5.91 42.58
N GLU A 222 56.38 4.86 43.05
CA GLU A 222 55.04 4.47 42.60
C GLU A 222 53.99 5.54 42.91
N GLN A 223 54.05 6.17 44.09
CA GLN A 223 53.15 7.26 44.43
C GLN A 223 53.29 8.43 43.45
N LYS A 224 54.52 8.83 43.12
CA LYS A 224 54.77 9.87 42.11
C LYS A 224 54.23 9.47 40.74
N ALA A 225 54.43 8.23 40.31
CA ALA A 225 53.89 7.73 39.05
C ALA A 225 52.35 7.76 39.04
N CYS A 226 51.72 7.36 40.14
CA CYS A 226 50.27 7.43 40.33
C CYS A 226 49.75 8.87 40.22
N ASP A 227 50.41 9.82 40.88
CA ASP A 227 50.01 11.22 40.88
C ASP A 227 50.18 11.87 39.48
N VAL A 228 51.23 11.50 38.73
CA VAL A 228 51.38 11.88 37.32
C VAL A 228 50.18 11.40 36.49
N MET A 229 49.77 10.13 36.65
CA MET A 229 48.64 9.59 35.91
C MET A 229 47.31 10.23 36.30
N LYS A 230 47.07 10.48 37.61
CA LYS A 230 45.89 11.22 38.09
C LYS A 230 45.80 12.62 37.49
N ASN A 231 46.91 13.34 37.42
CA ASN A 231 46.96 14.67 36.84
C ASN A 231 46.65 14.64 35.34
N ARG A 232 47.21 13.68 34.60
CA ARG A 232 46.90 13.48 33.16
C ARG A 232 45.42 13.17 32.94
N TYR A 233 44.85 12.30 33.76
CA TYR A 233 43.42 11.98 33.70
C TYR A 233 42.56 13.21 34.00
N ALA A 234 42.88 13.99 35.04
CA ALA A 234 42.16 15.21 35.38
C ALA A 234 42.19 16.23 34.23
N ALA A 235 43.35 16.41 33.58
CA ALA A 235 43.49 17.28 32.40
C ALA A 235 42.64 16.79 31.21
N ALA A 236 42.65 15.49 30.92
CA ALA A 236 41.82 14.91 29.87
C ALA A 236 40.32 15.09 30.14
N MET A 237 39.89 14.88 31.39
CA MET A 237 38.50 15.10 31.81
C MET A 237 38.09 16.58 31.69
N ALA A 238 38.97 17.51 32.01
CA ALA A 238 38.72 18.94 31.82
C ALA A 238 38.56 19.29 30.34
N ALA A 239 39.41 18.75 29.47
CA ALA A 239 39.30 18.93 28.02
C ALA A 239 37.99 18.33 27.47
N GLN A 240 37.60 17.13 27.91
CA GLN A 240 36.34 16.49 27.52
C GLN A 240 35.13 17.36 27.90
N ARG A 241 35.11 17.89 29.14
CA ARG A 241 34.05 18.80 29.60
C ARG A 241 33.99 20.07 28.76
N HIS A 242 35.14 20.62 28.40
CA HIS A 242 35.23 21.79 27.51
C HIS A 242 34.64 21.49 26.12
N TYR A 243 35.03 20.38 25.47
CA TYR A 243 34.48 19.99 24.17
C TYR A 243 32.98 19.73 24.22
N TYR A 244 32.49 19.07 25.28
CA TYR A 244 31.06 18.85 25.47
C TYR A 244 30.29 20.17 25.59
N SER A 245 30.81 21.12 26.37
CA SER A 245 30.21 22.45 26.51
C SER A 245 30.17 23.20 25.18
N LEU A 246 31.26 23.15 24.41
CA LEU A 246 31.34 23.78 23.10
C LEU A 246 30.37 23.14 22.10
N SER A 247 30.28 21.81 22.07
CA SER A 247 29.31 21.08 21.23
C SER A 247 27.87 21.46 21.59
N LYS A 248 27.54 21.57 22.89
CA LYS A 248 26.23 22.05 23.34
C LYS A 248 25.95 23.48 22.91
N ALA A 249 26.93 24.37 23.00
CA ALA A 249 26.80 25.75 22.52
C ALA A 249 26.52 25.81 21.01
N PHE A 250 27.22 24.99 20.21
CA PHE A 250 26.96 24.88 18.77
C PHE A 250 25.55 24.36 18.49
N GLN A 251 25.08 23.32 19.19
CA GLN A 251 23.73 22.78 18.99
C GLN A 251 22.65 23.85 19.22
N VAL A 252 22.80 24.69 20.26
CA VAL A 252 21.88 25.80 20.54
C VAL A 252 22.00 26.91 19.50
N GLY A 253 23.22 27.24 19.05
CA GLY A 253 23.45 28.22 18.00
C GLY A 253 22.82 27.82 16.65
N THR A 254 22.97 26.56 16.24
CA THR A 254 22.36 26.05 14.99
C THR A 254 20.84 26.05 15.06
N LEU A 255 20.25 25.70 16.22
CA LEU A 255 18.80 25.80 16.44
C LEU A 255 18.32 27.26 16.38
N PHE A 256 19.10 28.21 16.90
CA PHE A 256 18.79 29.64 16.83
C PHE A 256 18.84 30.16 15.39
N VAL A 257 19.88 29.80 14.63
CA VAL A 257 20.01 30.15 13.22
C VAL A 257 18.89 29.52 12.37
N ALA A 258 18.58 28.24 12.58
CA ALA A 258 17.46 27.58 11.91
C ALA A 258 16.11 28.24 12.24
N ALA A 259 15.89 28.61 13.49
CA ALA A 259 14.67 29.33 13.91
C ALA A 259 14.58 30.76 13.33
N CYS A 260 15.72 31.43 13.11
CA CYS A 260 15.76 32.73 12.44
C CYS A 260 15.50 32.62 10.93
N ILE A 261 15.98 31.56 10.27
CA ILE A 261 15.77 31.34 8.83
C ILE A 261 14.30 30.99 8.52
N VAL A 262 13.61 30.26 9.40
CA VAL A 262 12.19 29.90 9.22
C VAL A 262 11.24 31.09 9.49
N LYS A 263 11.73 32.19 10.08
CA LYS A 263 10.94 33.40 10.39
C LYS A 263 11.05 34.52 9.35
N PHE A 264 11.85 34.33 8.29
CA PHE A 264 11.92 35.21 7.11
C PHE A 264 11.31 34.49 5.91
#